data_AF-Q84CK4-F1
#
_entry.id   AF-Q84CK4-F1
#
_cell.length_a   1.000
_cell.length_b   1.000
_cell.length_c   1.000
_cell.angle_alpha   90.00
_cell.angle_beta   90.00
_cell.angle_gamma   90.00
#
_symmetry.space_group_name_H-M   'P 1'
#
loop_
_entity.id
_entity.type
_entity.pdbx_description
1 polymer ?
#
loop_
_entity_poly.entity_id
_entity_poly.type
_entity_poly.pdbx_seq_one_letter_code
_entity_poly.pdbx_strand_id
1 'polypeptide(L)'
;MESPRAEGVCLLNLSWAYWCDGRRDECAATAERASTALQIAGATQAAAARSLAEAARVLPGDPGAAADALIRAAAALDGNAEVIAPARLTAEARRLLD
;
A
#
# COMPACT_ATOMS: atom_id res chain seq x y z
N MET A 1 7.68 18.17 15.82
CA MET A 1 7.58 17.95 14.36
C MET A 1 7.71 16.45 14.18
N GLU A 2 6.66 15.77 13.71
CA GLU A 2 6.74 14.32 13.44
C GLU A 2 7.76 14.07 12.31
N SER A 3 8.48 12.95 12.39
CA SER A 3 9.43 12.57 11.34
C SER A 3 8.65 12.20 10.07
N PRO A 4 9.09 12.61 8.86
CA PRO A 4 8.48 12.20 7.59
C PRO A 4 8.29 10.67 7.47
N ARG A 5 9.16 9.88 8.13
CA ARG A 5 9.00 8.43 8.23
C ARG A 5 7.74 8.01 8.99
N ALA A 6 7.49 8.62 10.15
CA ALA A 6 6.34 8.29 10.99
C ALA A 6 5.03 8.67 10.31
N GLU A 7 4.97 9.85 9.69
CA GLU A 7 3.84 10.27 8.86
C GLU A 7 3.60 9.27 7.72
N GLY A 8 4.67 8.89 7.02
CA GLY A 8 4.62 7.92 5.92
C GLY A 8 4.06 6.55 6.34
N VAL A 9 4.47 6.02 7.50
CA VAL A 9 3.96 4.76 8.06
C VAL A 9 2.48 4.88 8.42
N CYS A 10 2.07 5.98 9.08
CA CYS A 10 0.67 6.23 9.42
C CYS A 10 -0.22 6.32 8.17
N LEU A 11 0.22 7.06 7.16
CA LEU A 11 -0.52 7.18 5.89
C LEU A 11 -0.60 5.84 5.15
N LEU A 12 0.45 5.03 5.18
CA LEU A 12 0.45 3.70 4.57
C LEU A 12 -0.58 2.79 5.26
N ASN A 13 -0.63 2.76 6.59
CA ASN A 13 -1.64 1.99 7.32
C ASN A 13 -3.07 2.51 7.05
N LEU A 14 -3.25 3.82 6.96
CA LEU A 14 -4.54 4.43 6.65
C LEU A 14 -5.01 4.11 5.23
N SER A 15 -4.11 4.10 4.24
CA SER A 15 -4.50 3.74 2.87
C SER A 15 -5.02 2.30 2.78
N TRP A 16 -4.43 1.38 3.54
CA TRP A 16 -4.96 0.02 3.64
C TRP A 16 -6.31 -0.06 4.36
N ALA A 17 -6.55 0.78 5.36
CA ALA A 17 -7.88 0.88 5.96
C ALA A 17 -8.93 1.33 4.92
N TYR A 18 -8.60 2.31 4.07
CA TYR A 18 -9.47 2.69 2.93
C TYR A 18 -9.63 1.56 1.91
N TRP A 19 -8.59 0.75 1.67
CA TRP A 19 -8.73 -0.47 0.88
C TRP A 19 -9.75 -1.43 1.51
N CYS A 20 -9.67 -1.72 2.81
CA CYS A 20 -10.63 -2.62 3.44
C CYS A 20 -12.08 -2.08 3.38
N ASP A 21 -12.26 -0.77 3.36
CA ASP A 21 -13.57 -0.10 3.35
C ASP A 21 -14.17 0.13 1.94
N GLY A 22 -13.58 -0.43 0.89
CA GLY A 22 -14.08 -0.21 -0.48
C GLY A 22 -13.69 1.14 -1.11
N ARG A 23 -13.00 2.02 -0.37
CA ARG A 23 -12.64 3.40 -0.76
C ARG A 23 -11.36 3.47 -1.58
N ARG A 24 -11.43 3.05 -2.85
CA ARG A 24 -10.26 2.86 -3.72
C ARG A 24 -9.55 4.17 -4.10
N ASP A 25 -10.29 5.24 -4.32
CA ASP A 25 -9.70 6.54 -4.67
C ASP A 25 -8.92 7.13 -3.48
N GLU A 26 -9.49 7.09 -2.28
CA GLU A 26 -8.80 7.55 -1.07
C GLU A 26 -7.61 6.65 -0.72
N CYS A 27 -7.73 5.34 -0.93
CA CYS A 27 -6.61 4.42 -0.82
C CYS A 27 -5.46 4.85 -1.74
N ALA A 28 -5.74 5.05 -3.03
CA ALA A 28 -4.73 5.44 -4.02
C ALA A 28 -4.06 6.77 -3.67
N ALA A 29 -4.85 7.81 -3.35
CA ALA A 29 -4.33 9.13 -3.01
C ALA A 29 -3.50 9.11 -1.72
N THR A 30 -3.96 8.38 -0.70
CA THR A 30 -3.27 8.29 0.59
C THR A 30 -1.97 7.49 0.48
N ALA A 31 -1.99 6.39 -0.28
CA ALA A 31 -0.80 5.58 -0.53
C ALA A 31 0.27 6.34 -1.34
N GLU A 32 -0.12 7.20 -2.30
CA GLU A 32 0.81 8.07 -3.02
C GLU A 32 1.50 9.09 -2.09
N ARG A 33 0.73 9.69 -1.18
CA ARG A 33 1.27 10.60 -0.15
C ARG A 33 2.22 9.88 0.79
N ALA A 34 1.85 8.67 1.23
CA ALA A 34 2.73 7.81 2.03
C ALA A 34 4.04 7.52 1.29
N SER A 35 3.97 7.15 0.01
CA SER A 35 5.15 6.90 -0.82
C SER A 35 6.07 8.12 -0.86
N THR A 36 5.52 9.32 -1.02
CA THR A 36 6.30 10.55 -1.08
C THR A 36 7.00 10.83 0.25
N ALA A 37 6.28 10.74 1.38
CA ALA A 37 6.84 10.96 2.71
C ALA A 37 7.95 9.93 3.05
N LEU A 38 7.71 8.65 2.74
CA LEU A 38 8.67 7.57 2.94
C LEU A 38 9.90 7.71 2.03
N GLN A 39 9.72 8.19 0.79
CA GLN A 39 10.83 8.45 -0.12
C GLN A 39 11.72 9.60 0.39
N ILE A 40 11.12 10.69 0.90
CA ILE A 40 11.85 11.79 1.55
C ILE A 40 12.66 11.27 2.74
N ALA A 41 12.10 10.33 3.50
CA ALA A 41 12.76 9.70 4.64
C ALA A 41 13.79 8.61 4.26
N GLY A 42 13.98 8.30 2.97
CA GLY A 42 14.84 7.20 2.52
C GLY A 42 14.38 5.81 2.98
N ALA A 43 13.10 5.66 3.27
CA ALA A 43 12.52 4.43 3.83
C ALA A 43 12.15 3.43 2.72
N THR A 44 12.49 2.15 2.92
CA THR A 44 12.24 1.06 1.95
C THR A 44 10.76 0.84 1.66
N GLN A 45 9.89 1.19 2.62
CA GLN A 45 8.43 1.07 2.50
C GLN A 45 7.82 1.99 1.42
N ALA A 46 8.57 2.97 0.89
CA ALA A 46 8.08 3.85 -0.19
C ALA A 46 7.62 3.04 -1.41
N ALA A 47 8.36 1.98 -1.78
CA ALA A 47 8.00 1.11 -2.89
C ALA A 47 6.68 0.37 -2.64
N ALA A 48 6.45 -0.09 -1.41
CA ALA A 48 5.21 -0.75 -1.02
C ALA A 48 4.00 0.18 -1.14
N ALA A 49 4.15 1.42 -0.64
CA ALA A 49 3.11 2.44 -0.73
C ALA A 49 2.76 2.79 -2.18
N ARG A 50 3.76 2.93 -3.07
CA ARG A 50 3.52 3.13 -4.51
C ARG A 50 2.75 1.97 -5.13
N SER A 51 3.16 0.73 -4.88
CA SER A 51 2.49 -0.45 -5.43
C SER A 51 1.06 -0.61 -4.91
N LEU A 52 0.79 -0.23 -3.65
CA LEU A 52 -0.58 -0.20 -3.14
C LEU A 52 -1.44 0.88 -3.84
N ALA A 53 -0.86 2.05 -4.12
CA ALA A 53 -1.55 3.10 -4.88
C ALA A 53 -1.90 2.64 -6.29
N GLU A 54 -0.96 1.97 -6.97
CA GLU A 54 -1.17 1.36 -8.28
C GLU A 54 -2.30 0.33 -8.23
N ALA A 55 -2.24 -0.63 -7.30
CA ALA A 55 -3.26 -1.67 -7.14
C ALA A 55 -4.67 -1.07 -7.01
N ALA A 56 -4.82 0.00 -6.22
CA ALA A 56 -6.11 0.62 -5.97
C ALA A 56 -6.68 1.31 -7.22
N ARG A 57 -5.81 1.90 -8.05
CA ARG A 57 -6.21 2.57 -9.30
C ARG A 57 -6.64 1.58 -10.39
N VAL A 58 -5.94 0.45 -10.50
CA VAL A 58 -6.17 -0.49 -11.61
C VAL A 58 -7.28 -1.51 -11.30
N LEU A 59 -7.59 -1.75 -10.02
CA LEU A 59 -8.57 -2.75 -9.60
C LEU A 59 -9.92 -2.70 -10.34
N PRO A 60 -10.56 -1.53 -10.59
CA PRO A 60 -11.86 -1.50 -11.27
C PRO A 60 -11.82 -2.02 -12.72
N GLY A 61 -10.67 -1.99 -13.38
CA GLY A 61 -10.51 -2.40 -14.79
C GLY A 61 -9.74 -3.70 -14.97
N ASP A 62 -8.81 -4.01 -14.06
CA ASP A 62 -7.94 -5.18 -14.14
C ASP A 62 -7.61 -5.72 -12.73
N PRO A 63 -8.44 -6.64 -12.21
CA PRO A 63 -8.19 -7.32 -10.94
C PRO A 63 -6.87 -8.10 -10.92
N GLY A 64 -6.41 -8.61 -12.08
CA GLY A 64 -5.15 -9.35 -12.20
C GLY A 64 -3.94 -8.43 -11.98
N ALA A 65 -3.91 -7.29 -12.67
CA ALA A 65 -2.88 -6.28 -12.46
C ALA A 65 -2.90 -5.73 -11.03
N ALA A 66 -4.09 -5.58 -10.42
CA ALA A 66 -4.20 -5.18 -9.02
C ALA A 66 -3.61 -6.22 -8.07
N ALA A 67 -3.86 -7.51 -8.30
CA ALA A 67 -3.29 -8.60 -7.52
C ALA A 67 -1.75 -8.62 -7.63
N ASP A 68 -1.20 -8.47 -8.83
CA ASP A 68 0.26 -8.39 -9.04
C ASP A 68 0.88 -7.19 -8.30
N ALA A 69 0.22 -6.04 -8.32
CA ALA A 69 0.66 -4.85 -7.59
C ALA A 69 0.62 -5.06 -6.07
N LEU A 70 -0.40 -5.74 -5.52
CA LEU A 70 -0.45 -6.12 -4.10
C LEU A 70 0.67 -7.09 -3.71
N ILE A 71 1.04 -8.02 -4.59
CA ILE A 71 2.17 -8.94 -4.36
C ILE A 71 3.48 -8.16 -4.29
N ARG A 72 3.71 -7.21 -5.20
CA ARG A 72 4.88 -6.31 -5.15
C ARG A 72 4.90 -5.48 -3.87
N ALA A 73 3.74 -4.95 -3.45
CA ALA A 73 3.62 -4.20 -2.21
C ALA A 73 4.02 -5.06 -1.00
N ALA A 74 3.53 -6.31 -0.92
CA ALA A 74 3.86 -7.23 0.15
C ALA A 74 5.37 -7.52 0.23
N ALA A 75 6.01 -7.78 -0.92
CA ALA A 75 7.45 -8.06 -0.99
C ALA A 75 8.30 -6.87 -0.50
N ALA A 76 7.84 -5.64 -0.68
CA ALA A 76 8.58 -4.43 -0.33
C ALA A 76 8.47 -4.02 1.16
N LEU A 77 7.67 -4.70 1.98
CA LEU A 77 7.47 -4.34 3.39
C LEU A 77 8.46 -5.00 4.37
N ASP A 78 9.33 -5.91 3.90
CA ASP A 78 10.46 -6.53 4.60
C ASP A 78 10.26 -6.78 6.12
N GLY A 79 9.09 -7.31 6.50
CA GLY A 79 8.80 -7.72 7.88
C GLY A 79 8.71 -6.59 8.92
N ASN A 80 8.60 -5.32 8.53
CA ASN A 80 8.41 -4.23 9.49
C ASN A 80 7.02 -4.36 10.17
N ALA A 81 6.99 -4.52 11.49
CA ALA A 81 5.77 -4.70 12.27
C ALA A 81 4.93 -3.41 12.44
N GLU A 82 5.50 -2.24 12.13
CA GLU A 82 4.80 -0.95 12.23
C GLU A 82 3.82 -0.69 11.07
N VAL A 83 3.89 -1.52 10.02
CA VAL A 83 3.11 -1.42 8.80
C VAL A 83 2.20 -2.65 8.63
N ILE A 84 1.24 -2.56 7.71
CA ILE A 84 0.36 -3.67 7.34
C ILE A 84 1.17 -4.95 7.13
N ALA A 85 0.72 -6.05 7.73
CA ALA A 85 1.40 -7.33 7.55
C ALA A 85 1.41 -7.73 6.06
N PRO A 86 2.57 -8.08 5.48
CA PRO A 86 2.68 -8.52 4.08
C PRO A 86 1.68 -9.62 3.71
N ALA A 87 1.42 -10.55 4.64
CA ALA A 87 0.47 -11.64 4.45
C ALA A 87 -0.96 -11.16 4.17
N ARG A 88 -1.38 -9.99 4.68
CA ARG A 88 -2.70 -9.41 4.39
C ARG A 88 -2.82 -8.98 2.93
N LEU A 89 -1.77 -8.36 2.38
CA LEU A 89 -1.70 -7.96 0.98
C LEU A 89 -1.70 -9.18 0.06
N THR A 90 -0.92 -10.22 0.38
CA THR A 90 -0.90 -11.46 -0.39
C THR A 90 -2.24 -12.21 -0.34
N ALA A 91 -2.92 -12.23 0.81
CA ALA A 91 -4.24 -12.84 0.94
C ALA A 91 -5.29 -12.11 0.09
N GLU A 92 -5.27 -10.77 0.11
CA GLU A 92 -6.17 -9.98 -0.73
C GLU A 92 -5.89 -10.16 -2.22
N ALA A 93 -4.60 -10.21 -2.62
CA ALA A 93 -4.23 -10.49 -4.01
C ALA A 93 -4.83 -11.81 -4.51
N ARG A 94 -4.80 -12.86 -3.67
CA ARG A 94 -5.44 -14.15 -4.00
C ARG A 94 -6.96 -14.00 -4.15
N ARG A 95 -7.60 -13.29 -3.23
CA ARG A 95 -9.05 -13.04 -3.27
C ARG A 95 -9.50 -12.27 -4.52
N LEU A 96 -8.63 -11.46 -5.12
CA LEU A 96 -8.94 -10.76 -6.38
C LEU A 96 -8.91 -11.68 -7.61
N LEU A 97 -8.27 -12.84 -7.50
CA LEU A 97 -8.09 -13.81 -8.58
C LEU A 97 -9.04 -15.01 -8.48
N ASP A 98 -9.74 -15.14 -7.35
CA ASP A 98 -10.77 -16.16 -7.08
C ASP A 98 -12.15 -15.70 -7.58
#